data_AF-A0A432MN56-F1
#
_entry.id   AF-A0A432MN56-F1
#
_cell.length_a   1.000
_cell.length_b   1.000
_cell.length_c   1.000
_cell.angle_alpha   90.00
_cell.angle_beta   90.00
_cell.angle_gamma   90.00
#
_symmetry.space_group_name_H-M   'P 1'
#
loop_
_entity.id
_entity.type
_entity.pdbx_description
1 polymer ?
#
loop_
_entity_poly.entity_id
_entity_poly.type
_entity_poly.pdbx_seq_one_letter_code
_entity_poly.pdbx_strand_id
1 'polypeptide(L)'
;MRSDPEPSHSQTPSRSTPPASWSREPEGDATIEENWLFSLRRERYRSRRSGLVHEFYVVHLADAVNVIALTPDRRLLLVDQFRAGSGRDSLETPGGLLDPGEDPLAAGARELLEETGYAGDPPVLLNTVWSCPSLLTSRISTILITNARRVSEPTCDEGEELRLELVPAREVPRLLRDGRISHALCVQGLLWWLVSELPDTPLELPEVFRPADRQLNLSSVMIAVSVVALVLGSIRWISAIDPPISLFLLYLMLLLPSYLLVDRVLDPRPRSILSRSRPRLARRSLIRLLASFGLALFLWVGGALVLWVSQG
;
A
#
# COMPACT_ATOMS: atom_id res chain seq x y z
N MET A 1 -13.74 47.58 39.31
CA MET A 1 -14.38 47.58 37.97
C MET A 1 -13.23 47.73 36.98
N ARG A 2 -12.76 46.73 36.23
CA ARG A 2 -13.36 45.51 35.70
C ARG A 2 -12.38 44.33 35.89
N SER A 3 -12.89 43.19 36.32
CA SER A 3 -12.24 41.89 36.25
C SER A 3 -12.51 41.33 34.85
N ASP A 4 -11.46 41.05 34.08
CA ASP A 4 -11.59 40.35 32.80
C ASP A 4 -11.96 38.89 33.08
N PRO A 5 -12.93 38.30 32.35
CA PRO A 5 -13.31 36.92 32.55
C PRO A 5 -12.28 35.98 31.89
N GLU A 6 -11.84 34.97 32.64
CA GLU A 6 -11.06 33.85 32.11
C GLU A 6 -11.79 33.17 30.94
N PRO A 7 -11.08 32.76 29.88
CA PRO A 7 -11.68 32.03 28.78
C PRO A 7 -12.16 30.66 29.27
N SER A 8 -13.48 30.44 29.20
CA SER A 8 -14.07 29.14 29.50
C SER A 8 -13.59 28.12 28.46
N HIS A 9 -12.71 27.22 28.88
CA HIS A 9 -12.41 26.02 28.12
C HIS A 9 -13.70 25.18 28.04
N SER A 10 -14.35 25.22 26.88
CA SER A 10 -15.46 24.33 26.54
C SER A 10 -14.93 22.90 26.52
N GLN A 11 -15.10 22.21 27.65
CA GLN A 11 -14.85 20.78 27.75
C GLN A 11 -15.81 20.07 26.79
N THR A 12 -15.30 19.66 25.64
CA THR A 12 -16.00 18.72 24.77
C THR A 12 -16.19 17.44 25.58
N PRO A 13 -17.41 16.90 25.73
CA PRO A 13 -17.64 15.73 26.56
C PRO A 13 -16.83 14.56 25.99
N SER A 14 -15.86 14.10 26.77
CA SER A 14 -15.12 12.86 26.54
C SER A 14 -16.13 11.73 26.33
N ARG A 15 -16.26 11.23 25.10
CA ARG A 15 -17.03 10.01 24.83
C ARG A 15 -16.36 8.89 25.61
N SER A 16 -16.99 8.43 26.69
CA SER A 16 -16.49 7.29 27.44
C SER A 16 -16.31 6.10 26.48
N THR A 17 -15.11 5.51 26.51
CA THR A 17 -14.82 4.35 25.66
C THR A 17 -15.77 3.23 26.09
N PRO A 18 -16.56 2.64 25.17
CA PRO A 18 -17.44 1.55 25.54
C PRO A 18 -16.62 0.38 26.09
N PRO A 19 -17.13 -0.37 27.07
CA PRO A 19 -16.37 -1.44 27.70
C PRO A 19 -15.97 -2.50 26.66
N ALA A 20 -14.86 -3.22 26.87
CA ALA A 20 -14.33 -4.22 25.93
C ALA A 20 -15.30 -5.39 25.68
N SER A 21 -15.40 -5.87 24.44
CA SER A 21 -16.33 -6.94 24.02
C SER A 21 -16.09 -8.31 24.66
N TRP A 22 -14.98 -8.45 25.38
CA TRP A 22 -14.57 -9.66 26.08
C TRP A 22 -14.06 -9.31 27.49
N SER A 23 -14.23 -10.22 28.45
CA SER A 23 -13.71 -10.08 29.82
C SER A 23 -12.72 -11.20 30.14
N ARG A 24 -11.67 -10.89 30.92
CA ARG A 24 -10.62 -11.85 31.30
C ARG A 24 -11.15 -12.87 32.33
N GLU A 25 -10.78 -14.13 32.16
CA GLU A 25 -11.15 -15.28 33.01
C GLU A 25 -9.86 -16.01 33.43
N PRO A 26 -9.10 -15.48 34.41
CA PRO A 26 -7.72 -15.89 34.66
C PRO A 26 -7.55 -17.33 35.14
N GLU A 27 -8.62 -17.96 35.62
CA GLU A 27 -8.59 -19.35 36.05
C GLU A 27 -8.22 -20.26 34.87
N GLY A 28 -7.10 -20.96 34.96
CA GLY A 28 -6.60 -21.85 33.89
C GLY A 28 -5.70 -21.18 32.85
N ASP A 29 -5.34 -19.90 33.04
CA ASP A 29 -4.23 -19.28 32.31
C ASP A 29 -2.93 -20.06 32.57
N ALA A 30 -2.05 -20.11 31.57
CA ALA A 30 -0.75 -20.77 31.69
C ALA A 30 0.34 -20.03 30.91
N THR A 31 1.54 -19.93 31.49
CA THR A 31 2.75 -19.58 30.74
C THR A 31 3.22 -20.82 29.98
N ILE A 32 3.37 -20.68 28.67
CA ILE A 32 3.84 -21.76 27.78
C ILE A 32 5.35 -21.70 27.64
N GLU A 33 5.89 -20.50 27.43
CA GLU A 33 7.31 -20.23 27.24
C GLU A 33 7.65 -18.88 27.84
N GLU A 34 8.83 -18.76 28.43
CA GLU A 34 9.34 -17.51 28.99
C GLU A 34 10.84 -17.43 28.77
N ASN A 35 11.29 -16.31 28.21
CA ASN A 35 12.69 -16.02 27.98
C ASN A 35 12.96 -14.54 28.26
N TRP A 36 14.20 -14.11 28.02
CA TRP A 36 14.65 -12.74 28.27
C TRP A 36 13.88 -11.67 27.49
N LEU A 37 13.30 -12.02 26.33
CA LEU A 37 12.60 -11.10 25.44
C LEU A 37 11.09 -11.08 25.67
N PHE A 38 10.46 -12.24 25.86
CA PHE A 38 9.01 -12.34 25.95
C PHE A 38 8.51 -13.50 26.82
N SER A 39 7.24 -13.41 27.22
CA SER A 39 6.47 -14.51 27.81
C SER A 39 5.26 -14.87 26.93
N LEU A 40 5.20 -16.09 26.41
CA LEU A 40 4.05 -16.60 25.68
C LEU A 40 3.06 -17.22 26.66
N ARG A 41 1.85 -16.69 26.70
CA ARG A 41 0.79 -17.13 27.63
C ARG A 41 -0.44 -17.61 26.87
N ARG A 42 -1.05 -18.68 27.38
CA ARG A 42 -2.43 -19.06 27.05
C ARG A 42 -3.34 -18.36 28.05
N GLU A 43 -4.19 -17.48 27.56
CA GLU A 43 -5.11 -16.68 28.36
C GLU A 43 -6.56 -16.93 27.97
N ARG A 44 -7.47 -16.88 28.95
CA ARG A 44 -8.89 -17.15 28.72
C ARG A 44 -9.72 -15.89 28.79
N TYR A 45 -10.63 -15.75 27.83
CA TYR A 45 -11.55 -14.62 27.74
C TYR A 45 -12.98 -15.09 27.48
N ARG A 46 -13.94 -14.47 28.17
CA ARG A 46 -15.37 -14.69 27.95
C ARG A 46 -15.94 -13.64 27.01
N SER A 47 -16.62 -14.10 25.96
CA SER A 47 -17.33 -13.21 25.04
C SER A 47 -18.55 -12.63 25.73
N ARG A 48 -18.72 -11.30 25.71
CA ARG A 48 -19.96 -10.69 26.21
C ARG A 48 -21.18 -11.02 25.36
N ARG A 49 -20.98 -11.34 24.07
CA ARG A 49 -22.08 -11.64 23.14
C ARG A 49 -22.62 -13.06 23.33
N SER A 50 -21.73 -14.05 23.42
CA SER A 50 -22.12 -15.47 23.43
C SER A 50 -22.02 -16.10 24.82
N GLY A 51 -21.33 -15.49 25.77
CA GLY A 51 -21.02 -16.08 27.08
C GLY A 51 -19.97 -17.19 27.05
N LEU A 52 -19.50 -17.59 25.85
CA LEU A 52 -18.50 -18.63 25.67
C LEU A 52 -17.12 -18.15 26.07
N VAL A 53 -16.33 -19.06 26.65
CA VAL A 53 -14.93 -18.83 26.98
C VAL A 53 -14.05 -19.36 25.85
N HIS A 54 -13.09 -18.56 25.44
CA HIS A 54 -12.10 -18.91 24.42
C HIS A 54 -10.69 -18.70 24.95
N GLU A 55 -9.77 -19.52 24.46
CA GLU A 55 -8.34 -19.38 24.70
C GLU A 55 -7.73 -18.46 23.63
N PHE A 56 -6.87 -17.56 24.09
CA PHE A 56 -6.02 -16.68 23.29
C PHE A 56 -4.57 -16.97 23.63
N TYR A 57 -3.70 -16.88 22.64
CA TYR A 57 -2.26 -17.00 22.82
C TYR A 57 -1.69 -15.59 22.72
N VAL A 58 -1.17 -15.09 23.83
CA VAL A 58 -0.72 -13.71 23.98
C VAL A 58 0.76 -13.70 24.31
N VAL A 59 1.54 -12.97 23.52
CA VAL A 59 2.95 -12.72 23.78
C VAL A 59 3.06 -11.43 24.58
N HIS A 60 3.50 -11.57 25.82
CA HIS A 60 3.83 -10.44 26.69
C HIS A 60 5.22 -9.97 26.34
N LEU A 61 5.28 -8.76 25.79
CA LEU A 61 6.49 -8.10 25.33
C LEU A 61 6.52 -6.68 25.91
N ALA A 62 7.71 -6.21 26.25
CA ALA A 62 7.91 -4.84 26.71
C ALA A 62 7.43 -3.83 25.65
N ASP A 63 7.01 -2.65 26.11
CA ASP A 63 6.81 -1.52 25.20
C ASP A 63 8.14 -1.15 24.53
N ALA A 64 8.07 -0.47 23.39
CA ALA A 64 9.24 -0.06 22.62
C ALA A 64 9.15 1.42 22.22
N VAL A 65 10.27 1.98 21.77
CA VAL A 65 10.34 3.33 21.21
C VAL A 65 11.06 3.31 19.86
N ASN A 66 10.55 4.09 18.91
CA ASN A 66 11.23 4.45 17.67
C ASN A 66 11.59 5.93 17.69
N VAL A 67 12.79 6.27 17.25
CA VAL A 67 13.33 7.62 17.27
C VAL A 67 13.44 8.18 15.85
N ILE A 68 12.69 9.23 15.57
CA ILE A 68 12.90 10.08 14.40
C ILE A 68 13.93 11.13 14.79
N ALA A 69 15.20 10.90 14.48
CA ALA A 69 16.28 11.83 14.80
C ALA A 69 16.75 12.60 13.55
N LEU A 70 16.67 13.93 13.58
CA LEU A 70 17.05 14.82 12.48
C LEU A 70 18.29 15.65 12.84
N THR A 71 19.30 15.58 11.99
CA THR A 71 20.45 16.49 12.07
C THR A 71 20.07 17.93 11.71
N PRO A 72 20.90 18.93 12.05
CA PRO A 72 20.67 20.33 11.66
C PRO A 72 20.50 20.55 10.15
N ASP A 73 21.12 19.72 9.31
CA ASP A 73 20.97 19.74 7.84
C ASP A 73 19.82 18.84 7.33
N ARG A 74 18.90 18.44 8.22
CA ARG A 74 17.72 17.60 7.92
C ARG A 74 18.08 16.26 7.27
N ARG A 75 19.11 15.59 7.79
CA ARG A 75 19.33 14.16 7.55
C ARG A 75 18.70 13.37 8.69
N LEU A 76 17.97 12.34 8.33
CA LEU A 76 17.43 11.35 9.23
C LEU A 76 18.53 10.35 9.59
N LEU A 77 18.69 10.07 10.88
CA LEU A 77 19.50 8.96 11.35
C LEU A 77 18.71 7.67 11.22
N LEU A 78 19.29 6.69 10.54
CA LEU A 78 18.79 5.33 10.41
C LEU A 78 19.91 4.36 10.80
N VAL A 79 19.55 3.16 11.21
CA VAL A 79 20.47 2.06 11.47
C VAL A 79 20.12 0.89 10.57
N ASP A 80 21.14 0.23 10.03
CA ASP A 80 21.02 -1.02 9.30
C ASP A 80 21.45 -2.15 10.24
N GLN A 81 20.52 -3.04 10.58
CA GLN A 81 20.74 -4.11 11.55
C GLN A 81 20.06 -5.41 11.14
N PHE A 82 20.65 -6.53 11.52
CA PHE A 82 20.11 -7.85 11.20
C PHE A 82 18.85 -8.16 12.02
N ARG A 83 17.76 -8.53 11.35
CA ARG A 83 16.53 -8.99 12.01
C ARG A 83 16.32 -10.48 11.75
N ALA A 84 16.45 -11.30 12.81
CA ALA A 84 16.32 -12.75 12.72
C ALA A 84 14.96 -13.21 12.15
N GLY A 85 13.87 -12.49 12.42
CA GLY A 85 12.53 -12.82 11.92
C GLY A 85 12.38 -12.71 10.40
N SER A 86 13.15 -11.83 9.75
CA SER A 86 13.20 -11.73 8.28
C SER A 86 14.43 -12.43 7.68
N GLY A 87 15.43 -12.73 8.52
CA GLY A 87 16.72 -13.28 8.13
C GLY A 87 17.54 -12.33 7.27
N ARG A 88 17.37 -11.02 7.43
CA ARG A 88 18.00 -9.98 6.59
C ARG A 88 18.32 -8.73 7.41
N ASP A 89 19.26 -7.94 6.89
CA ASP A 89 19.48 -6.58 7.34
C ASP A 89 18.26 -5.71 7.01
N SER A 90 17.91 -4.85 7.95
CA SER A 90 16.72 -4.02 7.92
C SER A 90 17.14 -2.59 8.25
N LEU A 91 16.82 -1.67 7.34
CA LEU A 91 17.05 -0.26 7.53
C LEU A 91 15.91 0.33 8.36
N GLU A 92 16.24 0.79 9.56
CA GLU A 92 15.29 1.13 10.62
C GLU A 92 15.64 2.45 11.29
N THR A 93 14.66 3.02 11.99
CA THR A 93 14.91 4.13 12.92
C THR A 93 15.64 3.59 14.16
N PRO A 94 16.54 4.36 14.79
CA PRO A 94 17.07 4.00 16.09
C PRO A 94 15.95 3.77 17.11
N GLY A 95 16.19 2.90 18.09
CA GLY A 95 15.23 2.62 19.14
C GLY A 95 15.25 1.19 19.66
N GLY A 96 14.64 1.00 20.82
CA GLY A 96 14.71 -0.24 21.57
C GLY A 96 13.52 -0.46 22.47
N LEU A 97 13.63 -1.49 23.31
CA LEU A 97 12.63 -1.81 24.33
C LEU A 97 12.74 -0.85 25.51
N LEU A 98 11.62 -0.59 26.15
CA LEU A 98 11.56 0.16 27.39
C LEU A 98 11.82 -0.75 28.57
N ASP A 99 12.58 -0.25 29.53
CA ASP A 99 12.63 -0.86 30.85
C ASP A 99 11.27 -0.74 31.56
N PRO A 100 10.98 -1.60 32.56
CA PRO A 100 9.71 -1.55 33.30
C PRO A 100 9.45 -0.17 33.92
N GLY A 101 8.46 0.55 33.37
CA GLY A 101 8.05 1.87 33.84
C GLY A 101 8.90 3.03 33.32
N GLU A 102 9.81 2.78 32.37
CA GLU A 102 10.61 3.81 31.72
C GLU A 102 9.73 4.75 30.89
N ASP A 103 10.07 6.05 30.90
CA ASP A 103 9.43 7.04 30.03
C ASP A 103 9.94 6.86 28.58
N PRO A 104 9.06 6.68 27.58
CA PRO A 104 9.48 6.54 26.18
C PRO A 104 10.39 7.66 25.68
N LEU A 105 10.24 8.88 26.20
CA LEU A 105 11.11 10.01 25.83
C LEU A 105 12.55 9.81 26.32
N ALA A 106 12.70 9.34 27.56
CA ALA A 106 14.01 9.03 28.13
C ALA A 106 14.64 7.82 27.45
N ALA A 107 13.86 6.75 27.26
CA ALA A 107 14.29 5.54 26.57
C ALA A 107 14.82 5.86 25.16
N GLY A 108 14.05 6.62 24.36
CA GLY A 108 14.47 6.92 22.99
C GLY A 108 15.69 7.84 22.90
N ALA A 109 15.88 8.75 23.87
CA ALA A 109 17.11 9.55 23.93
C ALA A 109 18.34 8.71 24.29
N ARG A 110 18.18 7.73 25.20
CA ARG A 110 19.20 6.74 25.57
C ARG A 110 19.58 5.88 24.37
N GLU A 111 18.60 5.23 23.74
CA GLU A 111 18.79 4.35 22.57
C GLU A 111 19.48 5.10 21.41
N LEU A 112 19.04 6.33 21.11
CA LEU A 112 19.69 7.14 20.07
C LEU A 112 21.18 7.36 20.36
N LEU A 113 21.52 7.64 21.62
CA LEU A 113 22.91 7.88 22.01
C LEU A 113 23.72 6.58 21.95
N GLU A 114 23.19 5.48 22.46
CA GLU A 114 23.86 4.17 22.49
C GLU A 114 24.11 3.63 21.07
N GLU A 115 23.08 3.64 20.20
CA GLU A 115 23.19 3.08 18.85
C GLU A 115 23.96 3.98 17.87
N THR A 116 23.94 5.30 18.06
CA THR A 116 24.45 6.23 17.03
C THR A 116 25.54 7.18 17.53
N GLY A 117 25.63 7.39 18.84
CA GLY A 117 26.47 8.43 19.45
C GLY A 117 25.91 9.85 19.27
N TYR A 118 24.65 10.01 18.85
CA TYR A 118 24.01 11.32 18.64
C TYR A 118 23.11 11.71 19.80
N ALA A 119 23.09 13.01 20.08
CA ALA A 119 22.13 13.65 20.98
C ALA A 119 21.63 14.95 20.34
N GLY A 120 20.43 15.40 20.70
CA GLY A 120 19.80 16.58 20.11
C GLY A 120 18.96 17.36 21.12
N ASP A 121 17.98 18.08 20.60
CA ASP A 121 16.99 18.81 21.40
C ASP A 121 16.16 17.86 22.28
N PRO A 122 15.46 18.39 23.31
CA PRO A 122 14.55 17.59 24.11
C PRO A 122 13.54 16.81 23.24
N PRO A 123 13.39 15.50 23.46
CA PRO A 123 12.52 14.65 22.65
C PRO A 123 11.04 15.04 22.79
N VAL A 124 10.30 14.91 21.69
CA VAL A 124 8.86 15.14 21.64
C VAL A 124 8.13 13.86 21.24
N LEU A 125 7.07 13.49 21.97
CA LEU A 125 6.24 12.35 21.63
C LEU A 125 5.34 12.68 20.43
N LEU A 126 5.44 11.92 19.35
CA LEU A 126 4.57 12.06 18.18
C LEU A 126 3.32 11.19 18.30
N ASN A 127 3.49 9.93 18.72
CA ASN A 127 2.37 9.00 18.94
C ASN A 127 2.77 7.83 19.84
N THR A 128 1.76 7.09 20.28
CA THR A 128 1.91 5.73 20.82
C THR A 128 0.82 4.85 20.24
N VAL A 129 1.19 3.70 19.68
CA VAL A 129 0.26 2.74 19.07
C VAL A 129 0.51 1.33 19.57
N TRP A 130 -0.48 0.44 19.43
CA TRP A 130 -0.29 -0.98 19.71
C TRP A 130 0.48 -1.64 18.57
N SER A 131 1.55 -2.39 18.89
CA SER A 131 2.40 -3.03 17.87
C SER A 131 1.65 -4.11 17.09
N CYS A 132 0.89 -4.95 17.80
CA CYS A 132 0.01 -5.95 17.21
C CYS A 132 -1.00 -6.44 18.27
N PRO A 133 -2.09 -5.70 18.56
CA PRO A 133 -2.96 -5.96 19.71
C PRO A 133 -3.73 -7.29 19.64
N SER A 134 -3.68 -8.00 18.52
CA SER A 134 -4.21 -9.36 18.38
C SER A 134 -3.30 -10.44 18.97
N LEU A 135 -2.02 -10.12 19.23
CA LEU A 135 -1.01 -11.10 19.64
C LEU A 135 -0.05 -10.56 20.72
N LEU A 136 0.37 -9.30 20.61
CA LEU A 136 1.37 -8.67 21.45
C LEU A 136 0.71 -7.70 22.44
N THR A 137 1.22 -7.68 23.67
CA THR A 137 0.87 -6.65 24.67
C THR A 137 1.65 -5.35 24.51
N SER A 138 2.70 -5.35 23.69
CA SER A 138 3.58 -4.20 23.53
C SER A 138 2.90 -3.07 22.75
N ARG A 139 3.18 -1.85 23.17
CA ARG A 139 2.97 -0.62 22.42
C ARG A 139 4.31 -0.13 21.90
N ILE A 140 4.27 0.67 20.84
CA ILE A 140 5.42 1.43 20.38
C ILE A 140 5.12 2.92 20.40
N SER A 141 6.04 3.69 20.99
CA SER A 141 6.03 5.14 20.95
C SER A 141 6.96 5.65 19.85
N THR A 142 6.51 6.62 19.06
CA THR A 142 7.37 7.33 18.12
C THR A 142 7.72 8.69 18.70
N ILE A 143 9.01 8.99 18.81
CA ILE A 143 9.49 10.29 19.30
C ILE A 143 10.28 11.03 18.21
N LEU A 144 10.36 12.36 18.34
CA LEU A 144 11.13 13.23 17.46
C LEU A 144 12.25 13.91 18.26
N ILE A 145 13.48 13.84 17.75
CA ILE A 145 14.64 14.57 18.25
C ILE A 145 15.23 15.39 17.11
N THR A 146 15.24 16.71 17.23
CA THR A 146 15.81 17.63 16.23
C THR A 146 17.20 18.09 16.63
N ASN A 147 17.91 18.71 15.68
CA ASN A 147 19.26 19.21 15.87
C ASN A 147 20.24 18.16 16.40
N ALA A 148 20.03 16.89 16.04
CA ALA A 148 20.86 15.78 16.46
C ALA A 148 22.30 15.96 15.95
N ARG A 149 23.26 15.93 16.87
CA ARG A 149 24.70 16.03 16.59
C ARG A 149 25.40 14.86 17.26
N ARG A 150 26.46 14.38 16.62
CA ARG A 150 27.33 13.37 17.22
C ARG A 150 28.04 13.96 18.42
N VAL A 151 27.88 13.34 19.57
CA VAL A 151 28.48 13.75 20.86
C VAL A 151 29.41 12.68 21.43
N SER A 152 29.28 11.44 20.97
CA SER A 152 30.14 10.31 21.36
C SER A 152 30.31 9.31 20.22
N GLU A 153 31.14 8.29 20.46
CA GLU A 153 31.07 7.05 19.69
C GLU A 153 29.82 6.24 20.13
N PRO A 154 29.23 5.43 19.23
CA PRO A 154 28.23 4.43 19.62
C PRO A 154 28.80 3.44 20.65
N THR A 155 27.95 2.97 21.54
CA THR A 155 28.26 2.01 22.60
C THR A 155 27.31 0.83 22.54
N CYS A 156 27.15 0.23 21.36
CA CYS A 156 26.27 -0.90 21.13
C CYS A 156 26.75 -2.14 21.89
N ASP A 157 25.79 -2.97 22.33
CA ASP A 157 26.10 -4.22 23.00
C ASP A 157 26.77 -5.23 22.07
N GLU A 158 27.51 -6.20 22.63
CA GLU A 158 28.25 -7.22 21.85
C GLU A 158 27.36 -8.05 20.91
N GLY A 159 26.04 -8.09 21.15
CA GLY A 159 25.06 -8.79 20.31
C GLY A 159 24.47 -7.95 19.18
N GLU A 160 24.81 -6.67 19.08
CA GLU A 160 24.20 -5.73 18.14
C GLU A 160 25.20 -5.25 17.09
N GLU A 161 25.16 -5.91 15.92
CA GLU A 161 25.87 -5.44 14.74
C GLU A 161 24.99 -4.44 13.99
N LEU A 162 25.23 -3.15 14.25
CA LEU A 162 24.50 -2.05 13.62
C LEU A 162 25.40 -1.09 12.84
N ARG A 163 24.85 -0.55 11.75
CA ARG A 163 25.54 0.41 10.88
C ARG A 163 24.71 1.67 10.70
N LEU A 164 25.25 2.80 11.16
CA LEU A 164 24.62 4.11 11.01
C LEU A 164 24.55 4.55 9.54
N GLU A 165 23.38 5.00 9.12
CA GLU A 165 23.06 5.53 7.79
C GLU A 165 22.41 6.92 7.93
N LEU A 166 23.07 7.96 7.40
CA LEU A 166 22.56 9.33 7.39
C LEU A 166 21.87 9.63 6.06
N VAL A 167 20.54 9.68 6.07
CA VAL A 167 19.75 9.81 4.85
C VAL A 167 19.05 11.17 4.78
N PRO A 168 19.14 11.94 3.68
CA PRO A 168 18.38 13.19 3.57
C PRO A 168 16.88 12.94 3.79
N ALA A 169 16.24 13.72 4.67
CA ALA A 169 14.83 13.55 5.05
C ALA A 169 13.87 13.48 3.83
N ARG A 170 14.19 14.23 2.77
CA ARG A 170 13.45 14.23 1.49
C ARG A 170 13.42 12.87 0.76
N GLU A 171 14.34 11.96 1.08
CA GLU A 171 14.42 10.64 0.46
C GLU A 171 13.53 9.59 1.15
N VAL A 172 13.07 9.85 2.38
CA VAL A 172 12.25 8.91 3.17
C VAL A 172 11.03 8.41 2.39
N PRO A 173 10.23 9.26 1.70
CA PRO A 173 9.10 8.77 0.90
C PRO A 173 9.51 7.79 -0.21
N ARG A 174 10.71 7.95 -0.78
CA ARG A 174 11.24 7.03 -1.79
C ARG A 174 11.65 5.71 -1.15
N LEU A 175 12.35 5.73 -0.03
CA LEU A 175 12.79 4.52 0.69
C LEU A 175 11.60 3.67 1.16
N LEU A 176 10.56 4.31 1.68
CA LEU A 176 9.30 3.65 2.06
C LEU A 176 8.63 3.02 0.84
N ARG A 177 8.54 3.75 -0.28
CA ARG A 177 7.92 3.27 -1.52
C ARG A 177 8.68 2.09 -2.14
N ASP A 178 10.01 2.14 -2.11
CA ASP A 178 10.87 1.12 -2.70
C ASP A 178 10.99 -0.12 -1.78
N GLY A 179 10.41 -0.08 -0.57
CA GLY A 179 10.48 -1.16 0.40
C GLY A 179 11.87 -1.31 1.03
N ARG A 180 12.73 -0.29 0.92
CA ARG A 180 14.04 -0.24 1.57
C ARG A 180 13.92 -0.13 3.09
N ILE A 181 12.86 0.53 3.56
CA ILE A 181 12.40 0.53 4.94
C ILE A 181 11.11 -0.28 4.95
N SER A 182 11.13 -1.46 5.57
CA SER A 182 10.02 -2.41 5.53
C SER A 182 9.57 -2.92 6.90
N HIS A 183 10.29 -2.58 7.97
CA HIS A 183 9.85 -2.89 9.33
C HIS A 183 8.58 -2.08 9.64
N ALA A 184 7.45 -2.78 9.84
CA ALA A 184 6.13 -2.16 9.97
C ALA A 184 6.06 -1.06 11.04
N LEU A 185 6.76 -1.25 12.17
CA LEU A 185 6.77 -0.27 13.25
C LEU A 185 7.55 1.00 12.86
N CYS A 186 8.70 0.88 12.19
CA CYS A 186 9.43 2.02 11.64
C CYS A 186 8.63 2.74 10.55
N VAL A 187 7.98 1.98 9.65
CA VAL A 187 7.13 2.53 8.59
C VAL A 187 6.00 3.36 9.19
N GLN A 188 5.32 2.86 10.22
CA GLN A 188 4.25 3.59 10.90
C GLN A 188 4.76 4.90 11.53
N GLY A 189 5.88 4.86 12.26
CA GLY A 189 6.47 6.06 12.85
C GLY A 189 6.87 7.11 11.81
N LEU A 190 7.53 6.70 10.73
CA LEU A 190 7.93 7.59 9.64
C LEU A 190 6.75 8.20 8.89
N LEU A 191 5.70 7.41 8.63
CA LEU A 191 4.48 7.92 8.03
C LEU A 191 3.79 8.95 8.93
N TRP A 192 3.76 8.70 10.24
CA TRP A 192 3.21 9.66 11.19
C TRP A 192 4.01 10.96 11.22
N TRP A 193 5.34 10.87 11.26
CA TRP A 193 6.21 12.05 11.17
C TRP A 193 5.98 12.83 9.86
N LEU A 194 5.92 12.16 8.72
CA LEU A 194 5.64 12.81 7.44
C LEU A 194 4.28 13.53 7.45
N VAL A 195 3.25 12.94 8.07
CA VAL A 195 1.94 13.57 8.23
C VAL A 195 2.03 14.79 9.17
N SER A 196 2.82 14.71 10.24
CA SER A 196 3.02 15.85 11.17
C SER A 196 3.75 17.04 10.54
N GLU A 197 4.49 16.82 9.44
CA GLU A 197 5.15 17.88 8.67
C GLU A 197 4.23 18.48 7.59
N LEU A 198 3.06 17.90 7.35
CA LEU A 198 2.08 18.48 6.43
C LEU A 198 1.47 19.75 7.06
N PRO A 199 1.20 20.79 6.26
CA PRO A 199 0.43 21.93 6.73
C PRO A 199 -0.97 21.47 7.17
N ASP A 200 -1.60 22.21 8.08
CA ASP A 200 -2.98 21.97 8.59
C ASP A 200 -4.08 22.04 7.51
N THR A 201 -3.72 22.08 6.24
CA THR A 201 -4.65 21.97 5.13
C THR A 201 -5.20 20.55 5.09
N PRO A 202 -6.55 20.38 5.04
CA PRO A 202 -7.15 19.07 4.89
C PRO A 202 -6.50 18.30 3.75
N LEU A 203 -6.12 17.05 4.00
CA LEU A 203 -5.57 16.19 2.97
C LEU A 203 -6.64 16.00 1.90
N GLU A 204 -6.51 16.68 0.77
CA GLU A 204 -7.34 16.41 -0.40
C GLU A 204 -6.96 15.04 -0.93
N LEU A 205 -7.71 14.03 -0.48
CA LEU A 205 -7.62 12.72 -1.10
C LEU A 205 -7.97 12.92 -2.58
N PRO A 206 -7.09 12.52 -3.52
CA PRO A 206 -7.47 12.51 -4.92
C PRO A 206 -8.75 11.70 -5.02
N GLU A 207 -9.77 12.23 -5.71
CA GLU A 207 -11.07 11.56 -5.85
C GLU A 207 -10.83 10.08 -6.17
N VAL A 208 -11.06 9.23 -5.17
CA VAL A 208 -10.73 7.82 -5.26
C VAL A 208 -11.60 7.25 -6.37
N PHE A 209 -10.93 6.76 -7.43
CA PHE A 209 -11.39 5.73 -8.35
C PHE A 209 -12.91 5.49 -8.29
N ARG A 210 -13.70 6.30 -9.00
CA ARG A 210 -14.86 5.70 -9.66
C ARG A 210 -14.26 4.58 -10.51
N PRO A 211 -14.72 3.31 -10.42
CA PRO A 211 -14.32 2.31 -11.39
C PRO A 211 -14.61 2.97 -12.73
N ALA A 212 -13.55 3.31 -13.50
CA ALA A 212 -13.62 4.30 -14.57
C ALA A 212 -14.99 4.19 -15.18
N ASP A 213 -15.87 5.18 -14.93
CA ASP A 213 -17.24 5.12 -15.43
C ASP A 213 -17.02 4.70 -16.87
N ARG A 214 -17.46 3.49 -17.24
CA ARG A 214 -17.37 3.05 -18.63
C ARG A 214 -18.42 3.90 -19.33
N GLN A 215 -18.15 5.20 -19.43
CA GLN A 215 -18.76 6.09 -20.37
C GLN A 215 -18.27 5.54 -21.70
N LEU A 216 -19.06 4.64 -22.24
CA LEU A 216 -19.13 4.40 -23.66
C LEU A 216 -19.13 5.78 -24.30
N ASN A 217 -17.97 6.19 -24.82
CA ASN A 217 -17.82 7.48 -25.47
C ASN A 217 -18.87 7.48 -26.58
N LEU A 218 -19.86 8.36 -26.49
CA LEU A 218 -20.99 8.38 -27.42
C LEU A 218 -20.48 8.49 -28.87
N SER A 219 -19.37 9.21 -29.09
CA SER A 219 -18.69 9.27 -30.38
C SER A 219 -18.14 7.92 -30.83
N SER A 220 -17.60 7.10 -29.92
CA SER A 220 -17.13 5.73 -30.24
C SER A 220 -18.28 4.78 -30.56
N VAL A 221 -19.40 4.89 -29.85
CA VAL A 221 -20.62 4.13 -30.16
C VAL A 221 -21.20 4.56 -31.50
N MET A 222 -21.30 5.88 -31.74
CA MET A 222 -21.80 6.42 -33.00
C MET A 222 -20.89 6.08 -34.18
N ILE A 223 -19.56 6.03 -34.00
CA ILE A 223 -18.64 5.54 -35.04
C ILE A 223 -18.92 4.06 -35.33
N ALA A 224 -19.05 3.22 -34.29
CA ALA A 224 -19.34 1.79 -34.48
C ALA A 224 -20.66 1.57 -35.23
N VAL A 225 -21.72 2.28 -34.84
CA VAL A 225 -23.03 2.23 -35.48
C VAL A 225 -22.97 2.72 -36.92
N SER A 226 -22.31 3.86 -37.19
CA SER A 226 -22.16 4.40 -38.54
C SER A 226 -21.39 3.46 -39.46
N VAL A 227 -20.34 2.78 -38.96
CA VAL A 227 -19.61 1.81 -39.76
C VAL A 227 -20.46 0.58 -40.07
N VAL A 228 -21.20 0.05 -39.09
CA VAL A 228 -22.13 -1.07 -39.34
C VAL A 228 -23.21 -0.68 -40.36
N ALA A 229 -23.79 0.52 -40.24
CA ALA A 229 -24.79 1.02 -41.17
C ALA A 229 -24.23 1.19 -42.59
N LEU A 230 -22.99 1.69 -42.73
CA LEU A 230 -22.31 1.79 -44.03
C LEU A 230 -22.08 0.41 -44.64
N VAL A 231 -21.62 -0.57 -43.85
CA VAL A 231 -21.44 -1.95 -44.31
C VAL A 231 -22.76 -2.53 -44.80
N LEU A 232 -23.81 -2.48 -43.97
CA LEU A 232 -25.15 -3.01 -44.31
C LEU A 232 -25.76 -2.33 -45.54
N GLY A 233 -25.65 -1.00 -45.64
CA GLY A 233 -26.12 -0.22 -46.79
C GLY A 233 -25.37 -0.54 -48.08
N SER A 234 -24.10 -0.94 -47.97
CA SER A 234 -23.26 -1.30 -49.12
C SER A 234 -23.49 -2.73 -49.60
N ILE A 235 -24.08 -3.63 -48.77
CA ILE A 235 -24.28 -5.05 -49.11
C ILE A 235 -25.04 -5.19 -50.43
N ARG A 236 -26.13 -4.43 -50.62
CA ARG A 236 -26.96 -4.54 -51.84
C ARG A 236 -26.20 -4.18 -53.11
N TRP A 237 -25.35 -3.16 -53.05
CA TRP A 237 -24.52 -2.73 -54.17
C TRP A 237 -23.38 -3.73 -54.42
N ILE A 238 -22.72 -4.16 -53.35
CA ILE A 238 -21.64 -5.16 -53.40
C ILE A 238 -22.18 -6.49 -53.93
N SER A 239 -23.34 -6.97 -53.48
CA SER A 239 -23.94 -8.24 -53.93
C SER A 239 -24.35 -8.26 -55.40
N ALA A 240 -24.39 -7.09 -56.07
CA ALA A 240 -24.65 -6.99 -57.50
C ALA A 240 -23.38 -7.09 -58.35
N ILE A 241 -22.19 -7.09 -57.73
CA ILE A 241 -20.90 -7.32 -58.38
C ILE A 241 -20.64 -8.84 -58.46
N ASP A 242 -19.70 -9.23 -59.32
CA ASP A 242 -19.21 -10.61 -59.45
C ASP A 242 -18.93 -11.26 -58.06
N PRO A 243 -19.52 -12.44 -57.75
CA PRO A 243 -19.53 -13.03 -56.41
C PRO A 243 -18.19 -13.09 -55.65
N PRO A 244 -17.06 -13.49 -56.25
CA PRO A 244 -15.71 -13.38 -55.66
C PRO A 244 -15.38 -12.02 -55.09
N ILE A 245 -15.60 -10.98 -55.89
CA ILE A 245 -15.19 -9.62 -55.59
C ILE A 245 -16.08 -9.10 -54.47
N SER A 246 -17.36 -9.43 -54.54
CA SER A 246 -18.36 -9.11 -53.54
C SER A 246 -18.01 -9.69 -52.16
N LEU A 247 -17.61 -10.96 -52.10
CA LEU A 247 -17.19 -11.63 -50.86
C LEU A 247 -15.88 -11.05 -50.30
N PHE A 248 -14.91 -10.74 -51.17
CA PHE A 248 -13.64 -10.14 -50.77
C PHE A 248 -13.82 -8.72 -50.20
N LEU A 249 -14.66 -7.89 -50.84
CA LEU A 249 -14.96 -6.55 -50.37
C LEU A 249 -15.72 -6.56 -49.05
N LEU A 250 -16.68 -7.48 -48.87
CA LEU A 250 -17.38 -7.66 -47.60
C LEU A 250 -16.40 -8.03 -46.46
N TYR A 251 -15.47 -8.94 -46.75
CA TYR A 251 -14.44 -9.37 -45.78
C TYR A 251 -13.55 -8.20 -45.36
N LEU A 252 -13.05 -7.40 -46.30
CA LEU A 252 -12.21 -6.24 -46.00
C LEU A 252 -12.95 -5.18 -45.16
N MET A 253 -14.24 -4.95 -45.47
CA MET A 253 -15.08 -4.01 -44.74
C MET A 253 -15.40 -4.46 -43.30
N LEU A 254 -15.36 -5.75 -43.00
CA LEU A 254 -15.57 -6.26 -41.64
C LEU A 254 -14.28 -6.27 -40.80
N LEU A 255 -13.12 -6.45 -41.42
CA LEU A 255 -11.84 -6.59 -40.72
C LEU A 255 -11.23 -5.24 -40.28
N LEU A 256 -11.36 -4.20 -41.10
CA LEU A 256 -10.73 -2.90 -40.84
C LEU A 256 -11.34 -2.13 -39.65
N PRO A 257 -12.69 -2.09 -39.48
CA PRO A 257 -13.31 -1.39 -38.37
C PRO A 257 -13.11 -2.06 -37.03
N SER A 258 -13.10 -3.40 -37.02
CA SER A 258 -12.91 -4.20 -35.81
C SER A 258 -11.51 -3.97 -35.21
N TYR A 259 -10.49 -3.76 -36.05
CA TYR A 259 -9.14 -3.40 -35.61
C TYR A 259 -9.07 -2.00 -34.97
N LEU A 260 -9.70 -0.99 -35.58
CA LEU A 260 -9.69 0.39 -35.09
C LEU A 260 -10.53 0.58 -33.82
N LEU A 261 -11.63 -0.17 -33.68
CA LEU A 261 -12.50 -0.12 -32.50
C LEU A 261 -11.78 -0.69 -31.26
N VAL A 262 -11.01 -1.77 -31.43
CA VAL A 262 -10.21 -2.39 -30.36
C VAL A 262 -9.15 -1.42 -29.82
N ASP A 263 -8.50 -0.64 -30.68
CA ASP A 263 -7.42 0.25 -30.24
C ASP A 263 -7.92 1.51 -29.51
N ARG A 264 -9.10 2.04 -29.88
CA ARG A 264 -9.69 3.22 -29.22
C ARG A 264 -10.56 2.91 -28.00
N VAL A 265 -11.20 1.75 -27.96
CA VAL A 265 -12.10 1.39 -26.83
C VAL A 265 -11.32 0.79 -25.67
N LEU A 266 -10.09 0.28 -25.89
CA LEU A 266 -9.34 -0.47 -24.87
C LEU A 266 -8.04 0.20 -24.39
N ASP A 267 -7.79 1.49 -24.61
CA ASP A 267 -6.57 2.14 -24.05
C ASP A 267 -6.67 2.23 -22.51
N PRO A 268 -5.91 1.41 -21.73
CA PRO A 268 -5.90 1.51 -20.29
C PRO A 268 -4.67 2.35 -19.94
N ARG A 269 -4.83 3.65 -19.75
CA ARG A 269 -3.80 4.44 -19.07
C ARG A 269 -4.08 4.44 -17.57
N PRO A 270 -3.48 3.54 -16.76
CA PRO A 270 -3.55 3.69 -15.32
C PRO A 270 -2.66 4.87 -14.89
N ARG A 271 -3.27 5.87 -14.24
CA ARG A 271 -2.57 6.99 -13.60
C ARG A 271 -2.19 6.74 -12.14
N SER A 272 -2.36 5.53 -11.59
CA SER A 272 -2.07 5.25 -10.18
C SER A 272 -1.14 4.07 -9.93
N ILE A 273 -0.45 4.12 -8.79
CA ILE A 273 0.46 3.10 -8.25
C ILE A 273 -0.23 1.74 -8.00
N LEU A 274 -1.56 1.71 -7.85
CA LEU A 274 -2.31 0.51 -7.45
C LEU A 274 -2.71 -0.44 -8.59
N SER A 275 -2.45 -0.11 -9.87
CA SER A 275 -2.85 -0.97 -11.00
C SER A 275 -1.72 -1.36 -11.95
N ARG A 276 -0.47 -1.39 -11.46
CA ARG A 276 0.65 -2.00 -12.20
C ARG A 276 0.55 -3.54 -12.21
N SER A 277 -0.46 -4.10 -12.86
CA SER A 277 -0.48 -5.51 -13.28
C SER A 277 -0.73 -5.62 -14.78
N ARG A 278 0.39 -5.78 -15.50
CA ARG A 278 0.63 -6.14 -16.91
C ARG A 278 -0.60 -6.35 -17.84
N PRO A 279 -1.00 -5.37 -18.68
CA PRO A 279 -1.95 -5.60 -19.77
C PRO A 279 -1.33 -6.19 -21.06
N ARG A 280 -0.03 -6.49 -21.08
CA ARG A 280 0.69 -6.87 -22.32
C ARG A 280 0.36 -8.27 -22.85
N LEU A 281 -0.04 -9.24 -22.00
CA LEU A 281 -0.36 -10.60 -22.47
C LEU A 281 -1.75 -10.70 -23.09
N ALA A 282 -2.78 -10.12 -22.47
CA ALA A 282 -4.16 -10.19 -22.98
C ALA A 282 -4.30 -9.54 -24.36
N ARG A 283 -3.63 -8.39 -24.58
CA ARG A 283 -3.63 -7.68 -25.88
C ARG A 283 -3.00 -8.54 -26.99
N ARG A 284 -1.91 -9.26 -26.70
CA ARG A 284 -1.25 -10.14 -27.68
C ARG A 284 -2.09 -11.39 -27.99
N SER A 285 -2.76 -11.96 -27.00
CA SER A 285 -3.61 -13.14 -27.19
C SER A 285 -4.87 -12.82 -28.01
N LEU A 286 -5.50 -11.66 -27.77
CA LEU A 286 -6.70 -11.24 -28.50
C LEU A 286 -6.38 -10.85 -29.96
N ILE A 287 -5.27 -10.15 -30.20
CA ILE A 287 -4.80 -9.85 -31.56
C ILE A 287 -4.51 -11.15 -32.33
N ARG A 288 -3.88 -12.13 -31.68
CA ARG A 288 -3.64 -13.45 -32.29
C ARG A 288 -4.95 -14.17 -32.62
N LEU A 289 -5.93 -14.16 -31.71
CA LEU A 289 -7.23 -14.81 -31.94
C LEU A 289 -7.98 -14.20 -33.14
N LEU A 290 -8.02 -12.86 -33.22
CA LEU A 290 -8.68 -12.14 -34.31
C LEU A 290 -7.96 -12.35 -35.65
N ALA A 291 -6.62 -12.34 -35.65
CA ALA A 291 -5.82 -12.66 -36.84
C ALA A 291 -6.07 -14.10 -37.32
N SER A 292 -6.18 -15.07 -36.40
CA SER A 292 -6.49 -16.46 -36.73
C SER A 292 -7.89 -16.63 -37.34
N PHE A 293 -8.89 -15.92 -36.80
CA PHE A 293 -10.26 -15.93 -37.35
C PHE A 293 -10.33 -15.30 -38.75
N GLY A 294 -9.63 -14.17 -38.95
CA GLY A 294 -9.51 -13.55 -40.27
C GLY A 294 -8.89 -14.50 -41.29
N LEU A 295 -7.76 -15.13 -40.94
CA LEU A 295 -7.07 -16.08 -41.82
C LEU A 295 -7.95 -17.30 -42.18
N ALA A 296 -8.67 -17.86 -41.21
CA ALA A 296 -9.57 -18.99 -41.45
C ALA A 296 -10.71 -18.63 -42.41
N LEU A 297 -11.30 -17.44 -42.25
CA LEU A 297 -12.36 -16.96 -43.12
C LEU A 297 -11.84 -16.65 -44.54
N PHE A 298 -10.64 -16.08 -44.66
CA PHE A 298 -9.98 -15.84 -45.95
C PHE A 298 -9.72 -17.14 -46.71
N LEU A 299 -9.20 -18.18 -46.03
CA LEU A 299 -8.97 -19.49 -46.66
C LEU A 299 -10.27 -20.17 -47.07
N TRP A 300 -11.34 -20.02 -46.28
CA TRP A 300 -12.65 -20.58 -46.62
C TRP A 300 -13.28 -19.90 -47.85
N VAL A 301 -13.26 -18.56 -47.90
CA VAL A 301 -13.78 -17.80 -49.06
C VAL A 301 -12.91 -18.04 -50.30
N GLY A 302 -11.58 -18.05 -50.15
CA GLY A 302 -10.66 -18.35 -51.25
C GLY A 302 -10.84 -19.77 -51.80
N GLY A 303 -11.03 -20.76 -50.93
CA GLY A 303 -11.33 -22.14 -51.32
C GLY A 303 -12.67 -22.28 -52.04
N ALA A 304 -13.72 -21.63 -51.52
CA ALA A 304 -15.04 -21.60 -52.17
C ALA A 304 -14.98 -20.95 -53.56
N LEU A 305 -14.15 -19.92 -53.72
CA LEU A 305 -13.97 -19.25 -55.00
C LEU A 305 -13.24 -20.11 -56.04
N VAL A 306 -12.16 -20.78 -55.64
CA VAL A 306 -11.43 -21.69 -56.54
C VAL A 306 -12.34 -22.82 -57.04
N LEU A 307 -13.19 -23.37 -56.15
CA LEU A 307 -14.16 -24.39 -56.52
C LEU A 307 -15.20 -23.86 -57.51
N TRP A 308 -15.69 -22.64 -57.31
CA TRP A 308 -16.66 -22.00 -58.22
C TRP A 308 -16.06 -21.75 -59.62
N VAL A 309 -14.84 -21.23 -59.70
CA VAL A 309 -14.14 -21.01 -60.99
C VAL A 309 -13.84 -22.34 -61.70
N SER A 310 -13.60 -23.43 -60.96
CA SER A 310 -13.33 -24.74 -61.57
C SER A 310 -14.58 -25.47 -62.12
N GLN A 311 -15.79 -25.00 -61.79
CA GLN A 311 -17.07 -25.60 -62.15
C GLN A 311 -17.85 -24.80 -63.21
N GLY A 312 -17.28 -23.67 -63.68
CA GLY A 312 -17.87 -22.77 -64.70
C GLY A 312 -17.10 -22.79 -66.01
#